data_AF-A0A5C5RH66-F1
#
_entry.id   AF-A0A5C5RH66-F1
#
_cell.length_a   1.000
_cell.length_b   1.000
_cell.length_c   1.000
_cell.angle_alpha   90.00
_cell.angle_beta   90.00
_cell.angle_gamma   90.00
#
_symmetry.space_group_name_H-M   'P 1'
#
loop_
_entity.id
_entity.type
_entity.pdbx_description
1 polymer ?
#
loop_
_entity_poly.entity_id
_entity_poly.type
_entity_poly.pdbx_seq_one_letter_code
_entity_poly.pdbx_strand_id
1 'polypeptide(L)'
;MMHFGGLAVGFAIVFMVLIPLSTNLARTYPGRTTWRDWILGIVVTLVWMVLVTSASDAVWPDLPPFVDAVISGVGVAPVAFVPEIIAAMRRRRRPAPVSVTRSPTSLRAARVPVARFSETVHAHFANPTIRARYVIAAYRRGMIPAEYVPGLAASLAPLLSDGAWADLAAVSGDGLDAAVARAAHSIGYAPTPDEELAEAVERLIYTALCSTDPGLRLATVEFLAPPAQPVRTLLAKDDPRLYCLAEQASGLRAEIADVFNTRYAPPLPEGVGQRFEDPMVRARHLIAAYRHELIRSGAVPGAAAAFFVGLPGAGEAWTELAMASNDACHSDIDPIMERAAAEIDYDEDERDEAIAIVEMAAYRAIVDDDVLEQGKPLWDKGYERMVPEVFREFLAVYGIYGFDVPEQTARIRADLAVYLNDRYE
;
A
#
# COMPACT_ATOMS: atom_id res chain seq x y z
N MET A 1 9.41 -62.58 -7.87
CA MET A 1 8.26 -61.69 -7.61
C MET A 1 7.96 -61.47 -6.12
N MET A 2 8.21 -62.42 -5.20
CA MET A 2 7.88 -62.25 -3.76
C MET A 2 8.65 -61.13 -3.03
N HIS A 3 9.93 -60.87 -3.37
CA HIS A 3 10.72 -59.81 -2.74
C HIS A 3 10.20 -58.38 -3.02
N PHE A 4 9.62 -58.16 -4.20
CA PHE A 4 9.08 -56.86 -4.58
C PHE A 4 7.80 -56.52 -3.80
N GLY A 5 6.97 -57.54 -3.52
CA GLY A 5 5.74 -57.39 -2.74
C GLY A 5 6.01 -57.05 -1.27
N GLY A 6 6.99 -57.71 -0.64
CA GLY A 6 7.38 -57.41 0.74
C GLY A 6 7.93 -55.99 0.88
N LEU A 7 8.82 -55.59 -0.03
CA LEU A 7 9.39 -54.25 -0.05
C LEU A 7 8.30 -53.18 -0.24
N ALA A 8 7.36 -53.37 -1.17
CA ALA A 8 6.23 -52.46 -1.36
C ALA A 8 5.33 -52.33 -0.11
N VAL A 9 5.10 -53.43 0.61
CA VAL A 9 4.33 -53.41 1.88
C VAL A 9 5.09 -52.66 2.98
N GLY A 10 6.41 -52.86 3.11
CA GLY A 10 7.24 -52.12 4.04
C GLY A 10 7.23 -50.61 3.77
N PHE A 11 7.33 -50.22 2.50
CA PHE A 11 7.17 -48.81 2.08
C PHE A 11 5.78 -48.27 2.41
N ALA A 12 4.72 -49.02 2.10
CA ALA A 12 3.34 -48.59 2.36
C ALA A 12 3.08 -48.32 3.85
N ILE A 13 3.60 -49.17 4.74
CA ILE A 13 3.49 -48.98 6.20
C ILE A 13 4.18 -47.68 6.63
N VAL A 14 5.40 -47.44 6.16
CA VAL A 14 6.16 -46.23 6.50
C VAL A 14 5.50 -44.98 5.91
N PHE A 15 5.04 -45.01 4.67
CA PHE A 15 4.33 -43.90 4.04
C PHE A 15 3.02 -43.57 4.77
N MET A 16 2.26 -44.57 5.22
CA MET A 16 1.00 -44.36 5.93
C MET A 16 1.19 -43.62 7.25
N VAL A 17 2.34 -43.79 7.91
CA VAL A 17 2.66 -43.10 9.19
C VAL A 17 3.40 -41.78 8.96
N LEU A 18 4.37 -41.76 8.04
CA LEU A 18 5.24 -40.60 7.85
C LEU A 18 4.62 -39.52 6.95
N ILE A 19 3.75 -39.84 5.99
CA ILE A 19 3.09 -38.83 5.17
C ILE A 19 2.16 -37.94 6.02
N PRO A 20 1.25 -38.46 6.86
CA PRO A 20 0.40 -37.60 7.69
C PRO A 20 1.23 -36.77 8.67
N LEU A 21 2.29 -37.37 9.24
CA LEU A 21 3.17 -36.71 10.19
C LEU A 21 3.99 -35.59 9.53
N SER A 22 4.62 -35.85 8.37
CA SER A 22 5.38 -34.84 7.63
C SER A 22 4.48 -33.75 7.09
N THR A 23 3.29 -34.10 6.60
CA THR A 23 2.30 -33.13 6.10
C THR A 23 1.78 -32.23 7.23
N ASN A 24 1.53 -32.80 8.42
CA ASN A 24 1.13 -32.02 9.59
C ASN A 24 2.28 -31.09 10.04
N LEU A 25 3.49 -31.62 10.17
CA LEU A 25 4.67 -30.85 10.56
C LEU A 25 5.04 -29.75 9.53
N ALA A 26 4.86 -30.00 8.24
CA ALA A 26 5.07 -29.02 7.18
C ALA A 26 4.02 -27.90 7.21
N ARG A 27 2.77 -28.21 7.61
CA ARG A 27 1.72 -27.21 7.85
C ARG A 27 2.00 -26.39 9.11
N THR A 28 2.46 -27.03 10.19
CA THR A 28 2.73 -26.34 11.46
C THR A 28 4.03 -25.52 11.45
N TYR A 29 5.05 -25.94 10.69
CA TYR A 29 6.38 -25.32 10.64
C TYR A 29 6.94 -25.16 9.21
N PRO A 30 6.32 -24.31 8.36
CA PRO A 30 6.67 -24.19 6.94
C PRO A 30 8.10 -23.67 6.70
N GLY A 31 8.73 -24.11 5.59
CA GLY A 31 10.04 -23.62 5.11
C GLY A 31 10.95 -24.70 4.49
N ARG A 32 12.03 -24.30 3.81
CA ARG A 32 12.92 -25.22 3.05
C ARG A 32 13.90 -26.02 3.91
N THR A 33 14.04 -27.32 3.63
CA THR A 33 15.08 -28.20 4.20
C THR A 33 16.47 -27.70 3.78
N THR A 34 17.39 -27.54 4.74
CA THR A 34 18.77 -27.15 4.43
C THR A 34 19.63 -28.38 4.13
N TRP A 35 20.78 -28.19 3.46
CA TRP A 35 21.75 -29.27 3.23
C TRP A 35 22.20 -29.95 4.54
N ARG A 36 22.28 -29.18 5.64
CA ARG A 36 22.57 -29.72 6.98
C ARG A 36 21.44 -30.63 7.52
N ASP A 37 20.18 -30.35 7.20
CA ASP A 37 19.04 -31.24 7.54
C ASP A 37 19.10 -32.55 6.77
N TRP A 38 19.53 -32.48 5.51
CA TRP A 38 19.75 -33.64 4.66
C TRP A 38 20.85 -34.56 5.18
N ILE A 39 22.01 -34.00 5.55
CA ILE A 39 23.12 -34.76 6.15
C ILE A 39 22.68 -35.41 7.46
N LEU A 40 22.00 -34.66 8.34
CA LEU A 40 21.53 -35.21 9.61
C LEU A 40 20.45 -36.29 9.40
N GLY A 41 19.59 -36.10 8.41
CA GLY A 41 18.57 -37.09 8.05
C GLY A 41 19.15 -38.39 7.51
N ILE A 42 20.21 -38.31 6.71
CA ILE A 42 20.97 -39.50 6.27
C ILE A 42 21.57 -40.22 7.48
N VAL A 43 22.22 -39.50 8.40
CA VAL A 43 22.84 -40.10 9.60
C VAL A 43 21.79 -40.78 10.49
N VAL A 44 20.67 -40.13 10.76
CA VAL A 44 19.58 -40.70 11.56
C VAL A 44 18.98 -41.93 10.88
N THR A 45 18.83 -41.90 9.56
CA THR A 45 18.27 -43.04 8.82
C THR A 45 19.24 -44.22 8.78
N LEU A 46 20.55 -43.99 8.69
CA LEU A 46 21.55 -45.06 8.80
C LEU A 46 21.52 -45.71 10.19
N VAL A 47 21.42 -44.91 11.26
CA VAL A 47 21.28 -45.42 12.63
C VAL A 47 19.99 -46.23 12.79
N TRP A 48 18.87 -45.72 12.26
CA TRP A 48 17.59 -46.44 12.25
C TRP A 48 17.67 -47.76 11.50
N MET A 49 18.26 -47.76 10.29
CA MET A 49 18.43 -48.96 9.48
C MET A 49 19.24 -50.00 10.23
N VAL A 50 20.39 -49.63 10.80
CA VAL A 50 21.22 -50.53 11.61
C VAL A 50 20.46 -51.06 12.83
N LEU A 51 19.65 -50.23 13.48
CA LEU A 51 18.86 -50.63 14.64
C LEU A 51 17.75 -51.62 14.27
N VAL A 52 17.05 -51.36 13.16
CA VAL A 52 15.97 -52.23 12.66
C VAL A 52 16.54 -53.57 12.19
N THR A 53 17.65 -53.58 11.46
CA THR A 53 18.29 -54.83 11.01
C THR A 53 18.87 -55.61 12.18
N SER A 54 19.53 -54.94 13.13
CA SER A 54 20.09 -55.63 14.31
C SER A 54 19.00 -56.19 15.22
N ALA A 55 17.87 -55.47 15.37
CA ALA A 55 16.74 -55.94 16.15
C ALA A 55 16.00 -57.09 15.44
N SER A 56 15.87 -57.05 14.12
CA SER A 56 15.26 -58.14 13.36
C SER A 56 16.08 -59.43 13.45
N ASP A 57 17.39 -59.33 13.32
CA ASP A 57 18.30 -60.48 13.39
C ASP A 57 18.31 -61.11 14.80
N ALA A 58 18.15 -60.28 15.83
CA ALA A 58 18.08 -60.74 17.23
C ALA A 58 16.74 -61.41 17.58
N VAL A 59 15.62 -60.93 17.03
CA VAL A 59 14.27 -61.41 17.35
C VAL A 59 13.84 -62.56 16.44
N TRP A 60 14.29 -62.56 15.18
CA TRP A 60 13.99 -63.59 14.18
C TRP A 60 15.23 -63.93 13.34
N PRO A 61 16.10 -64.83 13.84
CA PRO A 61 17.31 -65.23 13.10
C PRO A 61 17.01 -65.97 11.78
N ASP A 62 15.82 -66.58 11.64
CA ASP A 62 15.37 -67.30 10.44
C ASP A 62 14.16 -66.60 9.79
N LEU A 63 14.38 -65.41 9.21
CA LEU A 63 13.33 -64.61 8.57
C LEU A 63 12.88 -65.19 7.22
N PRO A 64 11.56 -65.38 7.00
CA PRO A 64 11.04 -65.66 5.67
C PRO A 64 11.39 -64.54 4.68
N PRO A 65 11.72 -64.85 3.41
CA PRO A 65 12.20 -63.88 2.41
C PRO A 65 11.28 -62.68 2.15
N PHE A 66 9.99 -62.84 2.42
CA PHE A 66 9.00 -61.77 2.35
C PHE A 66 9.11 -60.79 3.52
N VAL A 67 9.31 -61.30 4.74
CA VAL A 67 9.41 -60.48 5.96
C VAL A 67 10.73 -59.71 5.96
N ASP A 68 11.81 -60.33 5.53
CA ASP A 68 13.11 -59.67 5.32
C ASP A 68 12.98 -58.50 4.30
N ALA A 69 12.23 -58.71 3.21
CA ALA A 69 11.93 -57.65 2.25
C ALA A 69 11.04 -56.53 2.82
N VAL A 70 10.07 -56.85 3.70
CA VAL A 70 9.26 -55.85 4.42
C VAL A 70 10.13 -55.00 5.35
N ILE A 71 11.00 -55.65 6.13
CA ILE A 71 11.91 -54.98 7.08
C ILE A 71 12.89 -54.08 6.33
N SER A 72 13.41 -54.53 5.19
CA SER A 72 14.23 -53.72 4.30
C SER A 72 13.48 -52.48 3.78
N GLY A 73 12.21 -52.64 3.41
CA GLY A 73 11.34 -51.52 3.03
C GLY A 73 11.14 -50.51 4.17
N VAL A 74 10.96 -51.00 5.40
CA VAL A 74 10.83 -50.16 6.62
C VAL A 74 12.13 -49.45 6.99
N GLY A 75 13.28 -50.07 6.72
CA GLY A 75 14.60 -49.50 6.99
C GLY A 75 14.99 -48.34 6.06
N VAL A 76 14.62 -48.42 4.78
CA VAL A 76 15.05 -47.45 3.74
C VAL A 76 14.03 -46.34 3.51
N ALA A 77 12.72 -46.62 3.65
CA ALA A 77 11.66 -45.65 3.39
C ALA A 77 11.74 -44.32 4.19
N PRO A 78 12.25 -44.27 5.44
CA PRO A 78 12.36 -43.02 6.20
C PRO A 78 13.28 -41.96 5.57
N VAL A 79 14.22 -42.34 4.68
CA VAL A 79 15.18 -41.40 4.05
C VAL A 79 14.47 -40.22 3.39
N ALA A 80 13.29 -40.45 2.80
CA ALA A 80 12.52 -39.42 2.09
C ALA A 80 11.86 -38.38 3.02
N PHE A 81 11.68 -38.68 4.32
CA PHE A 81 10.86 -37.88 5.24
C PHE A 81 11.63 -37.35 6.45
N VAL A 82 12.67 -38.05 6.89
CA VAL A 82 13.47 -37.68 8.07
C VAL A 82 14.09 -36.27 7.93
N PRO A 83 14.59 -35.82 6.76
CA PRO A 83 15.08 -34.44 6.60
C PRO A 83 14.02 -33.37 6.89
N GLU A 84 12.76 -33.61 6.49
CA GLU A 84 11.64 -32.69 6.73
C GLU A 84 11.26 -32.65 8.23
N ILE A 85 11.26 -33.81 8.89
CA ILE A 85 10.97 -33.94 10.33
C ILE A 85 12.05 -33.25 11.17
N ILE A 86 13.32 -33.39 10.80
CA ILE A 86 14.46 -32.72 11.46
C ILE A 86 14.37 -31.20 11.26
N ALA A 87 14.06 -30.75 10.05
CA ALA A 87 13.87 -29.33 9.75
C ALA A 87 12.74 -28.72 10.59
N ALA A 88 11.61 -29.44 10.73
CA ALA A 88 10.50 -29.02 11.58
C ALA A 88 10.88 -28.96 13.07
N MET A 89 11.59 -29.97 13.60
CA MET A 89 12.05 -29.97 15.00
C MET A 89 13.05 -28.87 15.32
N ARG A 90 13.94 -28.52 14.37
CA ARG A 90 14.88 -27.40 14.52
C ARG A 90 14.13 -26.07 14.65
N ARG A 91 13.11 -25.86 13.82
CA ARG A 91 12.28 -24.63 13.83
C ARG A 91 11.41 -24.51 15.06
N ARG A 92 10.93 -25.63 15.61
CA ARG A 92 10.26 -25.65 16.91
C ARG A 92 11.17 -25.17 18.06
N ARG A 93 12.49 -25.42 17.98
CA ARG A 93 13.47 -25.03 19.01
C ARG A 93 14.08 -23.65 18.80
N ARG A 94 14.03 -23.11 17.58
CA ARG A 94 14.44 -21.75 17.22
C ARG A 94 13.42 -21.23 16.21
N PRO A 95 12.34 -20.55 16.65
CA PRO A 95 11.42 -19.91 15.73
C PRO A 95 12.20 -18.85 14.97
N ALA A 96 12.57 -19.15 13.73
CA ALA A 96 13.07 -18.13 12.82
C ALA A 96 11.89 -17.20 12.46
N PRO A 97 12.12 -15.90 12.29
CA PRO A 97 11.10 -14.99 11.77
C PRO A 97 10.51 -15.58 10.49
N VAL A 98 9.20 -15.45 10.32
CA VAL A 98 8.43 -16.06 9.24
C VAL A 98 9.05 -15.69 7.90
N SER A 99 9.81 -16.61 7.32
CA SER A 99 10.42 -16.47 6.00
C SER A 99 9.40 -16.95 4.99
N VAL A 100 8.74 -16.01 4.32
CA VAL A 100 7.96 -16.27 3.09
C VAL A 100 8.96 -16.61 1.98
N THR A 101 9.46 -17.85 1.95
CA THR A 101 10.28 -18.33 0.83
C THR A 101 9.36 -18.87 -0.26
N ARG A 102 8.83 -17.97 -1.09
CA ARG A 102 8.24 -18.34 -2.39
C ARG A 102 9.32 -18.69 -3.40
N SER A 103 9.02 -19.65 -4.27
CA SER A 103 9.92 -20.15 -5.31
C SER A 103 10.36 -19.00 -6.24
N PRO A 104 11.65 -18.90 -6.61
CA PRO A 104 12.20 -17.72 -7.30
C PRO A 104 11.74 -17.56 -8.76
N THR A 105 10.96 -18.48 -9.31
CA THR A 105 10.54 -18.47 -10.72
C THR A 105 9.20 -17.77 -10.99
N SER A 106 8.29 -17.63 -10.01
CA SER A 106 6.99 -16.95 -10.22
C SER A 106 7.00 -15.44 -9.87
N LEU A 107 7.97 -14.99 -9.07
CA LEU A 107 8.11 -13.59 -8.64
C LEU A 107 8.57 -12.63 -9.75
N ARG A 108 9.10 -13.14 -10.87
CA ARG A 108 9.51 -12.26 -11.98
C ARG A 108 8.33 -11.64 -12.72
N ALA A 109 7.14 -12.24 -12.67
CA ALA A 109 5.97 -11.81 -13.46
C ALA A 109 5.01 -10.87 -12.69
N ALA A 110 4.97 -10.92 -11.35
CA ALA A 110 4.11 -10.08 -10.52
C ALA A 110 4.94 -9.03 -9.75
N ARG A 111 5.59 -8.10 -10.47
CA ARG A 111 6.23 -6.95 -9.82
C ARG A 111 5.15 -5.96 -9.40
N VAL A 112 4.80 -5.96 -8.11
CA VAL A 112 4.01 -4.86 -7.54
C VAL A 112 4.92 -3.63 -7.48
N PRO A 113 4.58 -2.49 -8.08
CA PRO A 113 5.38 -1.28 -7.99
C PRO A 113 5.41 -0.73 -6.56
N VAL A 114 6.35 0.18 -6.28
CA VAL A 114 6.37 0.90 -5.00
C VAL A 114 5.12 1.79 -4.92
N ALA A 115 4.52 1.90 -3.74
CA ALA A 115 3.39 2.81 -3.53
C ALA A 115 3.82 4.28 -3.69
N ARG A 116 3.01 5.06 -4.39
CA ARG A 116 3.13 6.51 -4.60
C ARG A 116 2.21 7.22 -3.61
N PHE A 117 2.64 7.31 -2.36
CA PHE A 117 1.96 8.11 -1.35
C PHE A 117 2.19 9.62 -1.61
N SER A 118 1.32 10.47 -1.06
CA SER A 118 1.53 11.92 -1.08
C SER A 118 2.73 12.34 -0.23
N GLU A 119 3.24 13.55 -0.49
CA GLU A 119 4.36 14.08 0.27
C GLU A 119 3.99 14.27 1.75
N THR A 120 2.72 14.56 2.05
CA THR A 120 2.20 14.63 3.43
C THR A 120 2.26 13.29 4.15
N VAL A 121 1.92 12.19 3.49
CA VAL A 121 2.05 10.84 4.05
C VAL A 121 3.53 10.54 4.32
N HIS A 122 4.41 10.84 3.37
CA HIS A 122 5.85 10.67 3.56
C HIS A 122 6.37 11.51 4.74
N ALA A 123 5.94 12.77 4.87
CA ALA A 123 6.30 13.66 5.97
C ALA A 123 5.80 13.14 7.32
N HIS A 124 4.55 12.65 7.38
CA HIS A 124 3.98 12.03 8.58
C HIS A 124 4.86 10.86 9.06
N PHE A 125 5.21 9.97 8.14
CA PHE A 125 6.02 8.79 8.43
C PHE A 125 7.53 9.07 8.60
N ALA A 126 8.00 10.24 8.17
CA ALA A 126 9.36 10.72 8.40
C ALA A 126 9.53 11.41 9.77
N ASN A 127 8.43 11.95 10.33
CA ASN A 127 8.43 12.67 11.60
C ASN A 127 9.07 11.82 12.72
N PRO A 128 10.12 12.31 13.41
CA PRO A 128 10.82 11.55 14.46
C PRO A 128 9.92 11.09 15.61
N THR A 129 8.97 11.93 16.03
CA THR A 129 8.01 11.61 17.10
C THR A 129 7.08 10.49 16.68
N ILE A 130 6.59 10.52 15.44
CA ILE A 130 5.74 9.46 14.89
C ILE A 130 6.52 8.14 14.75
N ARG A 131 7.75 8.21 14.22
CA ARG A 131 8.65 7.04 14.16
C ARG A 131 8.92 6.43 15.53
N ALA A 132 9.08 7.27 16.54
CA ALA A 132 9.26 6.88 17.93
C ALA A 132 8.04 6.14 18.50
N ARG A 133 6.81 6.65 18.26
CA ARG A 133 5.56 5.96 18.62
C ARG A 133 5.51 4.55 18.05
N TYR A 134 5.87 4.39 16.77
CA TYR A 134 5.88 3.07 16.13
C TYR A 134 6.88 2.09 16.73
N VAL A 135 8.08 2.53 17.12
CA VAL A 135 9.06 1.65 17.78
C VAL A 135 8.49 1.13 19.10
N ILE A 136 7.86 2.01 19.89
CA ILE A 136 7.24 1.64 21.17
C ILE A 136 6.06 0.68 20.94
N ALA A 137 5.15 1.01 20.03
CA ALA A 137 3.98 0.21 19.70
C ALA A 137 4.37 -1.18 19.20
N ALA A 138 5.30 -1.24 18.24
CA ALA A 138 5.77 -2.50 17.66
C ALA A 138 6.45 -3.38 18.72
N TYR A 139 7.23 -2.79 19.65
CA TYR A 139 7.85 -3.54 20.74
C TYR A 139 6.81 -4.11 21.70
N ARG A 140 5.89 -3.26 22.21
CA ARG A 140 4.85 -3.68 23.16
C ARG A 140 3.89 -4.72 22.59
N ARG A 141 3.70 -4.71 21.27
CA ARG A 141 2.91 -5.71 20.54
C ARG A 141 3.68 -6.97 20.14
N GLY A 142 4.97 -7.04 20.46
CA GLY A 142 5.82 -8.17 20.10
C GLY A 142 6.06 -8.31 18.59
N MET A 143 5.88 -7.23 17.83
CA MET A 143 6.12 -7.21 16.38
C MET A 143 7.60 -7.04 16.03
N ILE A 144 8.39 -6.46 16.94
CA ILE A 144 9.85 -6.38 16.83
C ILE A 144 10.53 -7.05 18.02
N PRO A 145 11.61 -7.83 17.81
CA PRO A 145 12.38 -8.40 18.91
C PRO A 145 13.08 -7.32 19.75
N ALA A 146 13.21 -7.60 21.05
CA ALA A 146 13.83 -6.71 22.04
C ALA A 146 15.23 -6.24 21.64
N GLU A 147 16.04 -7.09 21.00
CA GLU A 147 17.40 -6.75 20.57
C GLU A 147 17.47 -5.61 19.54
N TYR A 148 16.40 -5.33 18.80
CA TYR A 148 16.38 -4.28 17.78
C TYR A 148 16.02 -2.91 18.36
N VAL A 149 15.39 -2.87 19.55
CA VAL A 149 14.86 -1.62 20.13
C VAL A 149 15.99 -0.61 20.44
N PRO A 150 17.11 -0.98 21.08
CA PRO A 150 18.19 -0.01 21.34
C PRO A 150 18.79 0.56 20.06
N GLY A 151 18.94 -0.25 19.01
CA GLY A 151 19.45 0.20 17.72
C GLY A 151 18.50 1.17 17.01
N LEU A 152 17.18 0.91 17.05
CA LEU A 152 16.17 1.82 16.52
C LEU A 152 16.12 3.11 17.33
N ALA A 153 16.20 3.02 18.66
CA ALA A 153 16.26 4.18 19.55
C ALA A 153 17.51 5.03 19.29
N ALA A 154 18.67 4.43 19.06
CA ALA A 154 19.90 5.14 18.71
C ALA A 154 19.76 5.99 17.44
N SER A 155 18.97 5.52 16.46
CA SER A 155 18.70 6.28 15.23
C SER A 155 17.74 7.46 15.43
N LEU A 156 16.94 7.44 16.50
CA LEU A 156 15.92 8.44 16.81
C LEU A 156 16.39 9.45 17.88
N ALA A 157 17.28 9.04 18.78
CA ALA A 157 17.77 9.86 19.88
C ALA A 157 18.33 11.24 19.43
N PRO A 158 19.09 11.37 18.33
CA PRO A 158 19.56 12.69 17.88
C PRO A 158 18.46 13.61 17.36
N LEU A 159 17.29 13.06 17.02
CA LEU A 159 16.16 13.76 16.40
C LEU A 159 15.07 14.13 17.42
N LEU A 160 15.20 13.63 18.65
CA LEU A 160 14.25 13.85 19.74
C LEU A 160 14.94 14.68 20.82
N SER A 161 14.22 15.68 21.35
CA SER A 161 14.78 16.67 22.26
C SER A 161 15.03 16.17 23.70
N ASP A 162 14.74 14.90 24.00
CA ASP A 162 14.80 14.33 25.36
C ASP A 162 15.85 13.21 25.47
N GLY A 163 16.62 13.23 26.57
CA GLY A 163 17.63 12.22 26.91
C GLY A 163 17.05 10.82 27.12
N ALA A 164 15.74 10.67 27.35
CA ALA A 164 15.09 9.36 27.50
C ALA A 164 15.32 8.41 26.32
N TRP A 165 15.46 8.93 25.10
CA TRP A 165 15.74 8.12 23.90
C TRP A 165 17.22 7.74 23.78
N ALA A 166 18.13 8.58 24.26
CA ALA A 166 19.54 8.25 24.38
C ALA A 166 19.77 7.17 25.46
N ASP A 167 19.02 7.25 26.57
CA ASP A 167 19.03 6.23 27.61
C ASP A 167 18.51 4.89 27.08
N LEU A 168 17.41 4.90 26.32
CA LEU A 168 16.87 3.70 25.67
C LEU A 168 17.87 3.08 24.69
N ALA A 169 18.61 3.90 23.94
CA ALA A 169 19.66 3.44 23.03
C ALA A 169 20.84 2.77 23.74
N ALA A 170 21.12 3.15 24.99
CA ALA A 170 22.22 2.63 25.79
C ALA A 170 21.84 1.38 26.62
N VAL A 171 20.56 0.96 26.62
CA VAL A 171 20.11 -0.21 27.39
C VAL A 171 20.79 -1.48 26.88
N SER A 172 21.37 -2.24 27.81
CA SER A 172 21.83 -3.61 27.58
C SER A 172 21.38 -4.51 28.74
N GLY A 173 20.69 -5.60 28.42
CA GLY A 173 20.18 -6.56 29.41
C GLY A 173 18.81 -6.20 29.99
N ASP A 174 18.60 -6.50 31.27
CA ASP A 174 17.32 -6.32 31.97
C ASP A 174 17.01 -4.83 32.19
N GLY A 175 15.74 -4.43 31.97
CA GLY A 175 15.29 -3.05 32.15
C GLY A 175 14.78 -2.34 30.89
N LEU A 176 14.72 -3.06 29.76
CA LEU A 176 14.18 -2.55 28.50
C LEU A 176 12.75 -2.01 28.65
N ASP A 177 11.86 -2.75 29.33
CA ASP A 177 10.47 -2.32 29.51
C ASP A 177 10.35 -0.98 30.25
N ALA A 178 11.16 -0.77 31.28
CA ALA A 178 11.17 0.47 32.04
C ALA A 178 11.74 1.64 31.21
N ALA A 179 12.76 1.38 30.38
CA ALA A 179 13.32 2.38 29.48
C ALA A 179 12.35 2.75 28.35
N VAL A 180 11.66 1.78 27.77
CA VAL A 180 10.60 2.00 26.78
C VAL A 180 9.45 2.81 27.38
N ALA A 181 9.05 2.53 28.62
CA ALA A 181 8.02 3.31 29.30
C ALA A 181 8.43 4.79 29.50
N ARG A 182 9.69 5.05 29.87
CA ARG A 182 10.21 6.43 29.98
C ARG A 182 10.28 7.13 28.61
N ALA A 183 10.76 6.45 27.58
CA ALA A 183 10.82 6.98 26.22
C ALA A 183 9.43 7.23 25.61
N ALA A 184 8.41 6.45 26.01
CA ALA A 184 7.02 6.71 25.66
C ALA A 184 6.49 7.95 26.37
N HIS A 185 6.79 8.09 27.66
CA HIS A 185 6.37 9.25 28.44
C HIS A 185 6.99 10.56 27.92
N SER A 186 8.27 10.55 27.53
CA SER A 186 8.97 11.74 27.01
C SER A 186 8.35 12.33 25.74
N ILE A 187 7.68 11.51 24.95
CA ILE A 187 6.98 11.95 23.72
C ILE A 187 5.46 12.09 23.92
N GLY A 188 4.99 12.00 25.16
CA GLY A 188 3.56 12.07 25.50
C GLY A 188 2.73 10.90 24.95
N TYR A 189 3.33 9.74 24.74
CA TYR A 189 2.66 8.60 24.11
C TYR A 189 1.93 7.72 25.13
N ALA A 190 0.60 7.84 25.17
CA ALA A 190 -0.31 7.08 26.02
C ALA A 190 -1.55 6.58 25.24
N PRO A 191 -1.36 5.69 24.25
CA PRO A 191 -2.45 5.20 23.41
C PRO A 191 -3.34 4.19 24.15
N THR A 192 -4.57 4.03 23.68
CA THR A 192 -5.38 2.85 23.97
C THR A 192 -4.79 1.60 23.29
N PRO A 193 -5.16 0.38 23.73
CA PRO A 193 -4.66 -0.82 23.10
C PRO A 193 -4.98 -0.95 21.60
N ASP A 194 -6.10 -0.41 21.15
CA ASP A 194 -6.51 -0.49 19.74
C ASP A 194 -5.75 0.54 18.88
N GLU A 195 -5.53 1.75 19.39
CA GLU A 195 -4.72 2.78 18.74
C GLU A 195 -3.26 2.33 18.55
N GLU A 196 -2.68 1.71 19.57
CA GLU A 196 -1.31 1.19 19.50
C GLU A 196 -1.17 0.06 18.45
N LEU A 197 -2.19 -0.80 18.33
CA LEU A 197 -2.21 -1.84 17.31
C LEU A 197 -2.37 -1.23 15.91
N ALA A 198 -3.29 -0.28 15.75
CA ALA A 198 -3.53 0.40 14.48
C ALA A 198 -2.26 1.12 13.98
N GLU A 199 -1.60 1.89 14.84
CA GLU A 199 -0.35 2.58 14.51
C GLU A 199 0.75 1.58 14.07
N ALA A 200 0.94 0.50 14.81
CA ALA A 200 1.96 -0.51 14.47
C ALA A 200 1.68 -1.17 13.10
N VAL A 201 0.41 -1.51 12.82
CA VAL A 201 -0.01 -2.08 11.54
C VAL A 201 0.14 -1.07 10.40
N GLU A 202 -0.30 0.17 10.58
CA GLU A 202 -0.18 1.24 9.57
C GLU A 202 1.27 1.44 9.14
N ARG A 203 2.20 1.51 10.10
CA ARG A 203 3.62 1.65 9.79
C ARG A 203 4.20 0.45 9.05
N LEU A 204 3.77 -0.76 9.40
CA LEU A 204 4.21 -1.97 8.72
C LEU A 204 3.72 -2.00 7.27
N ILE A 205 2.46 -1.64 7.04
CA ILE A 205 1.87 -1.54 5.70
C ILE A 205 2.62 -0.49 4.88
N TYR A 206 2.78 0.74 5.41
CA TYR A 206 3.54 1.80 4.75
C TYR A 206 4.97 1.37 4.42
N THR A 207 5.70 0.79 5.39
CA THR A 207 7.09 0.37 5.20
C THR A 207 7.21 -0.74 4.17
N ALA A 208 6.28 -1.70 4.19
CA ALA A 208 6.26 -2.80 3.24
C ALA A 208 5.97 -2.31 1.82
N LEU A 209 4.99 -1.42 1.64
CA LEU A 209 4.60 -0.85 0.34
C LEU A 209 5.66 0.11 -0.23
N CYS A 210 6.43 0.78 0.63
CA CYS A 210 7.58 1.61 0.26
C CYS A 210 8.89 0.81 0.08
N SER A 211 8.93 -0.47 0.47
CA SER A 211 10.14 -1.29 0.38
C SER A 211 10.62 -1.42 -1.06
N THR A 212 11.93 -1.57 -1.26
CA THR A 212 12.50 -1.91 -2.58
C THR A 212 12.25 -3.36 -2.96
N ASP A 213 11.90 -4.23 -2.00
CA ASP A 213 11.60 -5.65 -2.23
C ASP A 213 10.18 -5.87 -2.81
N PRO A 214 10.06 -6.26 -4.10
CA PRO A 214 8.75 -6.55 -4.71
C PRO A 214 8.02 -7.73 -4.07
N GLY A 215 8.74 -8.69 -3.47
CA GLY A 215 8.15 -9.84 -2.79
C GLY A 215 7.44 -9.44 -1.51
N LEU A 216 8.04 -8.54 -0.73
CA LEU A 216 7.42 -7.98 0.47
C LEU A 216 6.16 -7.18 0.12
N ARG A 217 6.21 -6.34 -0.91
CA ARG A 217 5.04 -5.60 -1.40
C ARG A 217 3.89 -6.52 -1.78
N LEU A 218 4.17 -7.55 -2.59
CA LEU A 218 3.16 -8.53 -3.00
C LEU A 218 2.58 -9.29 -1.80
N ALA A 219 3.41 -9.73 -0.85
CA ALA A 219 2.96 -10.46 0.33
C ALA A 219 2.06 -9.61 1.23
N THR A 220 2.39 -8.32 1.42
CA THR A 220 1.57 -7.39 2.20
C THR A 220 0.21 -7.18 1.56
N VAL A 221 0.18 -6.96 0.25
CA VAL A 221 -1.08 -6.75 -0.47
C VAL A 221 -1.93 -8.03 -0.47
N GLU A 222 -1.35 -9.20 -0.74
CA GLU A 222 -2.08 -10.48 -0.66
C GLU A 222 -2.62 -10.77 0.74
N PHE A 223 -1.91 -10.36 1.80
CA PHE A 223 -2.36 -10.53 3.18
C PHE A 223 -3.57 -9.65 3.52
N LEU A 224 -3.61 -8.43 2.97
CA LEU A 224 -4.70 -7.47 3.17
C LEU A 224 -5.89 -7.72 2.26
N ALA A 225 -5.72 -8.53 1.20
CA ALA A 225 -6.78 -8.80 0.24
C ALA A 225 -7.95 -9.54 0.92
N PRO A 226 -9.21 -9.09 0.71
CA PRO A 226 -10.36 -9.86 1.12
C PRO A 226 -10.32 -11.25 0.44
N PRO A 227 -10.86 -12.30 1.09
CA PRO A 227 -10.83 -13.65 0.53
C PRO A 227 -11.42 -13.64 -0.88
N ALA A 228 -10.58 -13.96 -1.87
CA ALA A 228 -10.92 -13.79 -3.27
C ALA A 228 -12.22 -14.52 -3.62
N GLN A 229 -13.22 -13.78 -4.11
CA GLN A 229 -14.31 -14.41 -4.84
C GLN A 229 -13.74 -15.08 -6.09
N PRO A 230 -14.27 -16.25 -6.50
CA PRO A 230 -13.74 -17.00 -7.62
C PRO A 230 -13.80 -16.15 -8.89
N VAL A 231 -12.61 -15.72 -9.35
CA VAL A 231 -12.42 -14.87 -10.52
C VAL A 231 -12.99 -15.55 -11.76
N ARG A 232 -14.03 -14.94 -12.34
CA ARG A 232 -14.59 -15.33 -13.65
C ARG A 232 -13.54 -15.08 -14.72
N THR A 233 -13.13 -16.17 -15.37
CA THR A 233 -12.32 -16.27 -16.59
C THR A 233 -12.65 -15.22 -17.64
N LEU A 234 -11.64 -14.49 -18.15
CA LEU A 234 -11.55 -14.04 -19.55
C LEU A 234 -10.10 -13.62 -19.93
N LEU A 235 -9.55 -14.35 -20.94
CA LEU A 235 -8.54 -14.00 -21.97
C LEU A 235 -7.02 -13.92 -21.64
N ALA A 236 -6.23 -14.39 -22.61
CA ALA A 236 -4.87 -14.97 -22.55
C ALA A 236 -3.73 -13.95 -22.84
N LYS A 237 -2.42 -14.18 -22.64
CA LYS A 237 -1.55 -15.37 -22.78
C LYS A 237 -0.37 -15.28 -21.79
N ASP A 238 0.00 -16.40 -21.19
CA ASP A 238 0.98 -16.59 -20.10
C ASP A 238 0.39 -16.38 -18.69
N ASP A 239 -0.16 -17.48 -18.18
CA ASP A 239 -0.74 -17.70 -16.84
C ASP A 239 -1.74 -16.62 -16.33
N PRO A 240 -3.02 -16.71 -16.70
CA PRO A 240 -4.07 -15.72 -16.35
C PRO A 240 -4.29 -15.52 -14.85
N ARG A 241 -3.83 -16.45 -14.00
CA ARG A 241 -3.88 -16.28 -12.55
C ARG A 241 -2.93 -15.20 -12.07
N LEU A 242 -1.74 -15.08 -12.68
CA LEU A 242 -0.72 -14.12 -12.26
C LEU A 242 -1.09 -12.68 -12.64
N TYR A 243 -1.70 -12.49 -13.82
CA TYR A 243 -2.19 -11.17 -14.24
C TYR A 243 -3.34 -10.68 -13.35
N CYS A 244 -4.36 -11.50 -13.11
CA CYS A 244 -5.47 -11.12 -12.24
C CYS A 244 -5.01 -10.88 -10.79
N LEU A 245 -4.05 -11.67 -10.28
CA LEU A 245 -3.46 -11.42 -8.96
C LEU A 245 -2.66 -10.12 -8.92
N ALA A 246 -1.89 -9.80 -9.96
CA ALA A 246 -1.13 -8.55 -10.04
C ALA A 246 -2.03 -7.32 -10.23
N GLU A 247 -3.14 -7.46 -10.96
CA GLU A 247 -4.17 -6.43 -11.13
C GLU A 247 -4.93 -6.19 -9.81
N GLN A 248 -5.40 -7.25 -9.14
CA GLN A 248 -6.00 -7.16 -7.81
C GLN A 248 -5.02 -6.56 -6.79
N ALA A 249 -3.75 -6.96 -6.85
CA ALA A 249 -2.74 -6.42 -5.97
C ALA A 249 -2.47 -4.92 -6.26
N SER A 250 -2.43 -4.53 -7.53
CA SER A 250 -2.29 -3.12 -7.91
C SER A 250 -3.47 -2.28 -7.46
N GLY A 251 -4.70 -2.80 -7.62
CA GLY A 251 -5.93 -2.14 -7.19
C GLY A 251 -6.01 -1.97 -5.67
N LEU A 252 -5.75 -3.04 -4.91
CA LEU A 252 -5.74 -2.96 -3.45
C LEU A 252 -4.63 -2.06 -2.92
N ARG A 253 -3.45 -2.06 -3.56
CA ARG A 253 -2.39 -1.11 -3.23
C ARG A 253 -2.84 0.33 -3.45
N ALA A 254 -3.55 0.62 -4.53
CA ALA A 254 -4.08 1.95 -4.80
C ALA A 254 -5.14 2.36 -3.77
N GLU A 255 -6.02 1.44 -3.37
CA GLU A 255 -7.00 1.65 -2.29
C GLU A 255 -6.31 1.94 -0.95
N ILE A 256 -5.26 1.20 -0.61
CA ILE A 256 -4.47 1.47 0.61
C ILE A 256 -3.79 2.84 0.53
N ALA A 257 -3.22 3.19 -0.62
CA ALA A 257 -2.60 4.50 -0.82
C ALA A 257 -3.63 5.64 -0.68
N ASP A 258 -4.83 5.45 -1.23
CA ASP A 258 -5.94 6.39 -1.09
C ASP A 258 -6.36 6.56 0.37
N VAL A 259 -6.58 5.47 1.11
CA VAL A 259 -6.91 5.54 2.55
C VAL A 259 -5.86 6.33 3.36
N PHE A 260 -4.58 6.12 3.06
CA PHE A 260 -3.50 6.86 3.71
C PHE A 260 -3.50 8.33 3.30
N ASN A 261 -3.64 8.60 2.01
CA ASN A 261 -3.71 9.96 1.48
C ASN A 261 -4.91 10.71 2.08
N THR A 262 -6.12 10.14 2.10
CA THR A 262 -7.30 10.77 2.72
C THR A 262 -7.11 11.02 4.21
N ARG A 263 -6.46 10.09 4.94
CA ARG A 263 -6.29 10.20 6.39
C ARG A 263 -5.28 11.27 6.79
N TYR A 264 -4.20 11.42 6.02
CA TYR A 264 -3.09 12.29 6.37
C TYR A 264 -3.01 13.55 5.51
N ALA A 265 -3.72 13.63 4.38
CA ALA A 265 -3.87 14.88 3.64
C ALA A 265 -4.58 15.89 4.55
N PRO A 266 -4.13 17.16 4.53
CA PRO A 266 -4.82 18.18 5.29
C PRO A 266 -6.22 18.36 4.69
N PRO A 267 -7.29 18.35 5.50
CA PRO A 267 -8.60 18.73 4.99
C PRO A 267 -8.53 20.17 4.45
N LEU A 268 -9.35 20.49 3.45
CA LEU A 268 -9.49 21.89 3.03
C LEU A 268 -10.14 22.67 4.19
N PRO A 269 -9.51 23.73 4.71
CA PRO A 269 -10.10 24.57 5.73
C PRO A 269 -11.34 25.27 5.17
N GLU A 270 -12.26 25.61 6.06
CA GLU A 270 -13.51 26.30 5.71
C GLU A 270 -13.22 27.60 4.92
N GLY A 271 -12.13 28.31 5.24
CA GLY A 271 -11.71 29.52 4.53
C GLY A 271 -11.40 29.30 3.04
N VAL A 272 -10.83 28.14 2.67
CA VAL A 272 -10.60 27.78 1.26
C VAL A 272 -11.93 27.58 0.55
N GLY A 273 -12.86 26.84 1.16
CA GLY A 273 -14.21 26.65 0.64
C GLY A 273 -14.94 27.99 0.44
N GLN A 274 -14.95 28.84 1.47
CA GLN A 274 -15.55 30.18 1.41
C GLN A 274 -14.94 31.03 0.28
N ARG A 275 -13.63 30.95 0.05
CA ARG A 275 -12.94 31.70 -1.00
C ARG A 275 -13.35 31.25 -2.42
N PHE A 276 -13.53 29.95 -2.65
CA PHE A 276 -13.92 29.44 -3.98
C PHE A 276 -15.44 29.46 -4.21
N GLU A 277 -16.23 29.51 -3.14
CA GLU A 277 -17.68 29.71 -3.20
C GLU A 277 -18.08 31.19 -3.31
N ASP A 278 -17.16 32.12 -3.01
CA ASP A 278 -17.37 33.56 -3.16
C ASP A 278 -17.91 33.89 -4.58
N PRO A 279 -19.09 34.53 -4.68
CA PRO A 279 -19.69 34.90 -5.96
C PRO A 279 -18.76 35.70 -6.88
N MET A 280 -17.94 36.61 -6.33
CA MET A 280 -16.97 37.40 -7.09
C MET A 280 -15.91 36.50 -7.73
N VAL A 281 -15.43 35.50 -6.99
CA VAL A 281 -14.41 34.55 -7.47
C VAL A 281 -14.99 33.66 -8.56
N ARG A 282 -16.22 33.18 -8.36
CA ARG A 282 -16.95 32.39 -9.35
C ARG A 282 -17.23 33.18 -10.61
N ALA A 283 -17.57 34.47 -10.48
CA ALA A 283 -17.78 35.38 -11.60
C ALA A 283 -16.50 35.55 -12.44
N ARG A 284 -15.39 35.89 -11.79
CA ARG A 284 -14.07 36.02 -12.45
C ARG A 284 -13.67 34.74 -13.16
N HIS A 285 -13.84 33.59 -12.50
CA HIS A 285 -13.53 32.30 -13.12
C HIS A 285 -14.44 31.99 -14.30
N LEU A 286 -15.74 32.31 -14.24
CA LEU A 286 -16.65 32.09 -15.37
C LEU A 286 -16.23 32.91 -16.60
N ILE A 287 -15.85 34.18 -16.41
CA ILE A 287 -15.34 35.05 -17.49
C ILE A 287 -14.06 34.45 -18.08
N ALA A 288 -13.07 34.15 -17.23
CA ALA A 288 -11.80 33.57 -17.66
C ALA A 288 -12.01 32.24 -18.42
N ALA A 289 -12.74 31.30 -17.82
CA ALA A 289 -12.97 29.99 -18.42
C ALA A 289 -13.76 30.08 -19.74
N TYR A 290 -14.65 31.07 -19.90
CA TYR A 290 -15.32 31.32 -21.16
C TYR A 290 -14.37 31.89 -22.23
N ARG A 291 -13.58 32.92 -21.89
CA ARG A 291 -12.60 33.54 -22.81
C ARG A 291 -11.55 32.55 -23.31
N HIS A 292 -11.17 31.58 -22.47
CA HIS A 292 -10.23 30.52 -22.82
C HIS A 292 -10.90 29.27 -23.43
N GLU A 293 -12.21 29.33 -23.69
CA GLU A 293 -13.04 28.28 -24.29
C GLU A 293 -13.05 26.96 -23.49
N LEU A 294 -12.86 27.03 -22.17
CA LEU A 294 -13.01 25.89 -21.25
C LEU A 294 -14.48 25.62 -20.92
N ILE A 295 -15.33 26.64 -21.02
CA ILE A 295 -16.78 26.54 -20.88
C ILE A 295 -17.44 26.87 -22.23
N ARG A 296 -18.34 26.00 -22.67
CA ARG A 296 -19.12 26.23 -23.90
C ARG A 296 -20.15 27.34 -23.68
N SER A 297 -20.43 28.14 -24.71
CA SER A 297 -21.41 29.25 -24.66
C SER A 297 -22.75 28.85 -24.05
N GLY A 298 -23.29 27.68 -24.42
CA GLY A 298 -24.56 27.20 -23.88
C GLY A 298 -24.56 26.83 -22.39
N ALA A 299 -23.39 26.64 -21.77
CA ALA A 299 -23.27 26.34 -20.34
C ALA A 299 -23.10 27.61 -19.48
N VAL A 300 -22.76 28.74 -20.10
CA VAL A 300 -22.54 30.01 -19.40
C VAL A 300 -23.78 30.51 -18.67
N PRO A 301 -25.00 30.53 -19.27
CA PRO A 301 -26.18 31.07 -18.58
C PRO A 301 -26.52 30.30 -17.31
N GLY A 302 -26.51 28.97 -17.39
CA GLY A 302 -26.73 28.12 -16.21
C GLY A 302 -25.68 28.30 -15.12
N ALA A 303 -24.41 28.49 -15.50
CA ALA A 303 -23.34 28.76 -14.54
C ALA A 303 -23.50 30.14 -13.87
N ALA A 304 -23.82 31.19 -14.62
CA ALA A 304 -24.07 32.53 -14.10
C ALA A 304 -25.29 32.56 -13.17
N ALA A 305 -26.39 31.92 -13.58
CA ALA A 305 -27.63 31.84 -12.81
C ALA A 305 -27.43 31.24 -11.41
N ALA A 306 -26.44 30.37 -11.23
CA ALA A 306 -26.17 29.70 -9.96
C ALA A 306 -25.59 30.62 -8.86
N PHE A 307 -25.10 31.83 -9.19
CA PHE A 307 -24.49 32.71 -8.18
C PHE A 307 -24.70 34.22 -8.38
N PHE A 308 -25.20 34.68 -9.53
CA PHE A 308 -25.25 36.12 -9.82
C PHE A 308 -26.06 36.94 -8.81
N VAL A 309 -27.08 36.35 -8.15
CA VAL A 309 -27.89 37.03 -7.13
C VAL A 309 -27.04 37.48 -5.92
N GLY A 310 -25.98 36.74 -5.61
CA GLY A 310 -25.05 37.06 -4.52
C GLY A 310 -23.84 37.87 -4.95
N LEU A 311 -23.69 38.20 -6.24
CA LEU A 311 -22.51 38.84 -6.80
C LEU A 311 -22.51 40.36 -6.54
N PRO A 312 -21.55 40.89 -5.75
CA PRO A 312 -21.40 42.33 -5.59
C PRO A 312 -21.05 42.99 -6.92
N GLY A 313 -21.73 44.10 -7.25
CA GLY A 313 -21.52 44.81 -8.52
C GLY A 313 -22.27 44.21 -9.72
N ALA A 314 -22.98 43.10 -9.55
CA ALA A 314 -23.81 42.53 -10.62
C ALA A 314 -24.91 43.52 -11.04
N GLY A 315 -24.92 43.88 -12.32
CA GLY A 315 -25.88 44.77 -12.93
C GLY A 315 -26.79 44.07 -13.94
N GLU A 316 -27.09 44.79 -15.02
CA GLU A 316 -27.98 44.32 -16.07
C GLU A 316 -27.33 43.21 -16.88
N ALA A 317 -26.02 43.29 -17.15
CA ALA A 317 -25.32 42.31 -17.97
C ALA A 317 -25.26 40.93 -17.30
N TRP A 318 -25.02 40.85 -15.99
CA TRP A 318 -25.07 39.58 -15.26
C TRP A 318 -26.46 38.96 -15.23
N THR A 319 -27.51 39.80 -15.13
CA THR A 319 -28.90 39.33 -15.18
C THR A 319 -29.25 38.81 -16.57
N GLU A 320 -28.85 39.54 -17.62
CA GLU A 320 -29.03 39.14 -19.01
C GLU A 320 -28.29 37.84 -19.32
N LEU A 321 -27.05 37.70 -18.83
CA LEU A 321 -26.24 36.49 -18.98
C LEU A 321 -26.91 35.28 -18.33
N ALA A 322 -27.43 35.43 -17.11
CA ALA A 322 -28.14 34.37 -16.39
C ALA A 322 -29.49 33.98 -17.04
N MET A 323 -30.11 34.90 -17.77
CA MET A 323 -31.39 34.68 -18.47
C MET A 323 -31.24 34.26 -19.93
N ALA A 324 -30.02 34.30 -20.48
CA ALA A 324 -29.76 33.90 -21.85
C ALA A 324 -30.11 32.42 -22.09
N SER A 325 -30.41 32.08 -23.35
CA SER A 325 -30.73 30.69 -23.71
C SER A 325 -29.52 29.79 -23.55
N ASN A 326 -29.71 28.57 -23.04
CA ASN A 326 -28.67 27.53 -23.01
C ASN A 326 -28.26 27.06 -24.43
N ASP A 327 -28.99 27.47 -25.47
CA ASP A 327 -28.65 27.23 -26.88
C ASP A 327 -27.96 28.44 -27.55
N ALA A 328 -27.63 29.49 -26.78
CA ALA A 328 -27.02 30.71 -27.30
C ALA A 328 -25.65 30.45 -27.94
N CYS A 329 -25.43 31.05 -29.11
CA CYS A 329 -24.17 30.97 -29.82
C CYS A 329 -23.12 31.88 -29.17
N HIS A 330 -21.84 31.60 -29.44
CA HIS A 330 -20.72 32.42 -28.94
C HIS A 330 -20.91 33.92 -29.27
N SER A 331 -21.36 34.22 -30.49
CA SER A 331 -21.65 35.59 -30.94
C SER A 331 -22.71 36.34 -30.12
N ASP A 332 -23.61 35.61 -29.45
CA ASP A 332 -24.67 36.20 -28.64
C ASP A 332 -24.20 36.42 -27.20
N ILE A 333 -23.33 35.54 -26.70
CA ILE A 333 -22.81 35.58 -25.33
C ILE A 333 -21.63 36.54 -25.19
N ASP A 334 -20.74 36.64 -26.18
CA ASP A 334 -19.53 37.49 -26.09
C ASP A 334 -19.84 38.95 -25.70
N PRO A 335 -20.80 39.65 -26.34
CA PRO A 335 -21.07 41.05 -26.01
C PRO A 335 -21.69 41.22 -24.60
N ILE A 336 -22.38 40.20 -24.11
CA ILE A 336 -22.95 40.19 -22.76
C ILE A 336 -21.84 39.94 -21.74
N MET A 337 -20.95 38.99 -22.03
CA MET A 337 -19.81 38.64 -21.17
C MET A 337 -18.86 39.82 -20.97
N GLU A 338 -18.53 40.57 -22.03
CA GLU A 338 -17.62 41.73 -21.90
C GLU A 338 -18.24 42.86 -21.07
N ARG A 339 -19.57 43.07 -21.16
CA ARG A 339 -20.27 44.00 -20.27
C ARG A 339 -20.30 43.49 -18.82
N ALA A 340 -20.54 42.19 -18.63
CA ALA A 340 -20.56 41.56 -17.31
C ALA A 340 -19.17 41.63 -16.63
N ALA A 341 -18.09 41.48 -17.40
CA ALA A 341 -16.71 41.69 -16.95
C ALA A 341 -16.49 43.14 -16.50
N ALA A 342 -16.96 44.12 -17.27
CA ALA A 342 -16.86 45.54 -16.91
C ALA A 342 -17.66 45.90 -15.65
N GLU A 343 -18.83 45.27 -15.40
CA GLU A 343 -19.65 45.53 -14.21
C GLU A 343 -18.96 45.16 -12.89
N ILE A 344 -18.00 44.22 -12.92
CA ILE A 344 -17.25 43.77 -11.74
C ILE A 344 -15.79 44.22 -11.75
N ASP A 345 -15.45 45.21 -12.60
CA ASP A 345 -14.09 45.72 -12.78
C ASP A 345 -13.07 44.61 -13.09
N TYR A 346 -13.41 43.67 -13.98
CA TYR A 346 -12.54 42.58 -14.37
C TYR A 346 -11.54 42.99 -15.47
N ASP A 347 -10.28 43.14 -15.09
CA ASP A 347 -9.15 43.51 -15.96
C ASP A 347 -7.88 42.72 -15.56
N GLU A 348 -8.00 41.40 -15.45
CA GLU A 348 -6.87 40.52 -15.13
C GLU A 348 -6.02 40.27 -16.40
N ASP A 349 -4.70 40.09 -16.21
CA ASP A 349 -3.83 39.70 -17.32
C ASP A 349 -3.94 38.19 -17.63
N GLU A 350 -3.48 37.78 -18.82
CA GLU A 350 -3.59 36.39 -19.29
C GLU A 350 -2.97 35.36 -18.31
N ARG A 351 -1.95 35.76 -17.55
CA ARG A 351 -1.27 34.88 -16.60
C ARG A 351 -2.07 34.73 -15.31
N ASP A 352 -2.62 35.82 -14.80
CA ASP A 352 -3.47 35.81 -13.62
C ASP A 352 -4.79 35.06 -13.90
N GLU A 353 -5.35 35.22 -15.10
CA GLU A 353 -6.48 34.41 -15.58
C GLU A 353 -6.12 32.90 -15.60
N ALA A 354 -4.97 32.54 -16.16
CA ALA A 354 -4.51 31.15 -16.22
C ALA A 354 -4.35 30.52 -14.83
N ILE A 355 -3.75 31.24 -13.88
CA ILE A 355 -3.58 30.77 -12.51
C ILE A 355 -4.95 30.57 -11.85
N ALA A 356 -5.85 31.55 -11.96
CA ALA A 356 -7.19 31.47 -11.36
C ALA A 356 -8.03 30.32 -11.95
N ILE A 357 -7.90 30.05 -13.25
CA ILE A 357 -8.53 28.92 -13.93
C ILE A 357 -8.04 27.60 -13.33
N VAL A 358 -6.71 27.41 -13.26
CA VAL A 358 -6.12 26.16 -12.77
C VAL A 358 -6.39 25.97 -11.28
N GLU A 359 -6.39 27.03 -10.48
CA GLU A 359 -6.71 26.97 -9.05
C GLU A 359 -8.17 26.56 -8.78
N MET A 360 -9.12 27.10 -9.53
CA MET A 360 -10.52 26.67 -9.42
C MET A 360 -10.72 25.22 -9.87
N ALA A 361 -10.05 24.80 -10.94
CA ALA A 361 -10.10 23.41 -11.39
C ALA A 361 -9.47 22.45 -10.35
N ALA A 362 -8.37 22.86 -9.71
CA ALA A 362 -7.75 22.11 -8.62
C ALA A 362 -8.69 22.01 -7.41
N TYR A 363 -9.37 23.10 -7.03
CA TYR A 363 -10.38 23.08 -5.98
C TYR A 363 -11.50 22.07 -6.28
N ARG A 364 -12.06 22.10 -7.50
CA ARG A 364 -13.08 21.13 -7.94
C ARG A 364 -12.56 19.70 -7.99
N ALA A 365 -11.32 19.49 -8.42
CA ALA A 365 -10.69 18.17 -8.44
C ALA A 365 -10.61 17.53 -7.05
N ILE A 366 -10.52 18.35 -6.01
CA ILE A 366 -10.51 17.89 -4.61
C ILE A 366 -11.94 17.66 -4.12
N VAL A 367 -12.83 18.62 -4.30
CA VAL A 367 -14.21 18.57 -3.76
C VAL A 367 -15.08 17.54 -4.48
N ASP A 368 -14.97 17.46 -5.81
CA ASP A 368 -15.78 16.59 -6.64
C ASP A 368 -15.14 15.20 -6.86
N ASP A 369 -13.98 14.94 -6.24
CA ASP A 369 -13.21 13.70 -6.39
C ASP A 369 -12.67 13.47 -7.82
N ASP A 370 -12.75 14.46 -8.73
CA ASP A 370 -12.58 14.27 -10.17
C ASP A 370 -11.32 14.94 -10.74
N VAL A 371 -10.14 14.38 -10.43
CA VAL A 371 -8.85 14.93 -10.89
C VAL A 371 -8.69 14.86 -12.42
N LEU A 372 -9.22 13.80 -13.04
CA LEU A 372 -9.02 13.55 -14.48
C LEU A 372 -9.84 14.50 -15.35
N GLU A 373 -11.14 14.68 -15.08
CA GLU A 373 -11.99 15.56 -15.89
C GLU A 373 -11.64 17.03 -15.69
N GLN A 374 -11.13 17.42 -14.51
CA GLN A 374 -10.72 18.81 -14.26
C GLN A 374 -9.35 19.14 -14.90
N GLY A 375 -8.39 18.21 -14.87
CA GLY A 375 -7.04 18.45 -15.39
C GLY A 375 -6.92 18.37 -16.92
N LYS A 376 -7.68 17.48 -17.56
CA LYS A 376 -7.56 17.19 -19.00
C LYS A 376 -7.83 18.41 -19.91
N PRO A 377 -8.91 19.19 -19.75
CA PRO A 377 -9.15 20.35 -20.61
C PRO A 377 -8.03 21.39 -20.53
N LEU A 378 -7.39 21.51 -19.37
CA LEU A 378 -6.29 22.45 -19.13
C LEU A 378 -4.99 22.00 -19.81
N TRP A 379 -4.75 20.69 -19.86
CA TRP A 379 -3.66 20.13 -20.66
C TRP A 379 -3.82 20.44 -22.14
N ASP A 380 -5.00 20.18 -22.70
CA ASP A 380 -5.28 20.37 -24.13
C ASP A 380 -5.12 21.84 -24.56
N LYS A 381 -5.34 22.78 -23.62
CA LYS A 381 -5.12 24.22 -23.81
C LYS A 381 -3.68 24.69 -23.57
N GLY A 382 -2.80 23.84 -23.03
CA GLY A 382 -1.37 24.11 -22.93
C GLY A 382 -0.95 24.98 -21.74
N TYR A 383 -1.73 25.00 -20.65
CA TYR A 383 -1.46 25.80 -19.45
C TYR A 383 -0.15 25.45 -18.71
N GLU A 384 0.49 24.32 -19.03
CA GLU A 384 1.67 23.77 -18.33
C GLU A 384 2.81 24.79 -18.15
N ARG A 385 2.98 25.72 -19.10
CA ARG A 385 4.06 26.72 -19.08
C ARG A 385 3.67 28.04 -18.41
N MET A 386 2.38 28.23 -18.11
CA MET A 386 1.83 29.49 -17.60
C MET A 386 1.62 29.47 -16.09
N VAL A 387 1.51 28.28 -15.50
CA VAL A 387 1.19 28.10 -14.08
C VAL A 387 2.37 27.57 -13.25
N PRO A 388 2.34 27.72 -11.91
CA PRO A 388 3.36 27.16 -11.03
C PRO A 388 3.58 25.65 -11.21
N GLU A 389 4.80 25.21 -10.93
CA GLU A 389 5.24 23.81 -11.11
C GLU A 389 4.40 22.79 -10.32
N VAL A 390 3.80 23.20 -9.21
CA VAL A 390 2.90 22.36 -8.40
C VAL A 390 1.72 21.79 -9.19
N PHE A 391 1.28 22.46 -10.26
CA PHE A 391 0.18 21.99 -11.11
C PHE A 391 0.63 21.08 -12.25
N ARG A 392 1.93 20.88 -12.49
CA ARG A 392 2.39 20.10 -13.65
C ARG A 392 1.83 18.69 -13.66
N GLU A 393 1.84 17.99 -12.53
CA GLU A 393 1.30 16.62 -12.46
C GLU A 393 -0.22 16.58 -12.62
N PHE A 394 -0.93 17.59 -12.10
CA PHE A 394 -2.38 17.74 -12.30
C PHE A 394 -2.71 17.98 -13.78
N LEU A 395 -1.93 18.80 -14.48
CA LEU A 395 -2.11 19.03 -15.91
C LEU A 395 -1.68 17.79 -16.73
N ALA A 396 -0.62 17.09 -16.33
CA ALA A 396 -0.16 15.88 -17.01
C ALA A 396 -1.05 14.64 -16.75
N VAL A 397 -2.15 14.77 -16.01
CA VAL A 397 -3.03 13.67 -15.61
C VAL A 397 -3.58 12.87 -16.80
N TYR A 398 -3.74 13.51 -17.97
CA TYR A 398 -4.18 12.84 -19.20
C TYR A 398 -3.20 11.76 -19.69
N GLY A 399 -1.91 11.89 -19.36
CA GLY A 399 -0.87 10.92 -19.71
C GLY A 399 -0.78 9.73 -18.75
N ILE A 400 -1.61 9.69 -17.70
CA ILE A 400 -1.61 8.62 -16.70
C ILE A 400 -2.41 7.43 -17.25
N TYR A 401 -1.70 6.33 -17.49
CA TYR A 401 -2.29 5.07 -17.94
C TYR A 401 -1.75 3.91 -17.09
N GLY A 402 -2.60 2.90 -16.84
CA GLY A 402 -2.21 1.67 -16.15
C GLY A 402 -3.01 1.40 -14.89
N PHE A 403 -2.52 0.46 -14.07
CA PHE A 403 -3.20 0.04 -12.84
C PHE A 403 -2.97 0.96 -11.64
N ASP A 404 -2.07 1.94 -11.75
CA ASP A 404 -1.75 2.91 -10.70
C ASP A 404 -2.49 4.24 -10.88
N VAL A 405 -3.44 4.35 -11.83
CA VAL A 405 -4.25 5.55 -12.06
C VAL A 405 -4.94 6.03 -10.77
N PRO A 406 -5.66 5.20 -10.00
CA PRO A 406 -6.36 5.66 -8.79
C PRO A 406 -5.40 6.19 -7.71
N GLU A 407 -4.23 5.55 -7.60
CA GLU A 407 -3.20 5.98 -6.66
C GLU A 407 -2.60 7.33 -7.05
N GLN A 408 -2.29 7.50 -8.34
CA GLN A 408 -1.74 8.76 -8.85
C GLN A 408 -2.74 9.90 -8.70
N THR A 409 -4.03 9.66 -8.95
CA THR A 409 -5.09 10.68 -8.75
C THR A 409 -5.26 11.04 -7.27
N ALA A 410 -5.24 10.06 -6.36
CA ALA A 410 -5.32 10.31 -4.92
C ALA A 410 -4.13 11.14 -4.42
N ARG A 411 -2.93 10.84 -4.92
CA ARG A 411 -1.71 11.62 -4.62
C ARG A 411 -1.83 13.06 -5.11
N ILE A 412 -2.15 13.25 -6.39
CA ILE A 412 -2.31 14.59 -6.99
C ILE A 412 -3.33 15.40 -6.19
N ARG A 413 -4.45 14.79 -5.79
CA ARG A 413 -5.47 15.46 -4.97
C ARG A 413 -4.92 15.94 -3.63
N ALA A 414 -4.17 15.10 -2.93
CA ALA A 414 -3.56 15.47 -1.66
C ALA A 414 -2.55 16.63 -1.82
N ASP A 415 -1.74 16.60 -2.89
CA ASP A 415 -0.76 17.65 -3.16
C ASP A 415 -1.42 18.98 -3.54
N LEU A 416 -2.53 18.93 -4.30
CA LEU A 416 -3.36 20.11 -4.59
C LEU A 416 -3.99 20.70 -3.31
N ALA A 417 -4.45 19.85 -2.39
CA ALA A 417 -5.03 20.30 -1.12
C ALA A 417 -3.99 21.03 -0.27
N VAL A 418 -2.76 20.51 -0.17
CA VAL A 418 -1.64 21.18 0.50
C VAL A 418 -1.40 22.56 -0.10
N TYR A 419 -1.30 22.66 -1.43
CA TYR A 419 -1.08 23.93 -2.10
C TYR A 419 -2.17 24.97 -1.81
N LEU A 420 -3.45 24.58 -1.91
CA LEU A 420 -4.55 25.50 -1.66
C LEU A 420 -4.60 25.96 -0.20
N ASN A 421 -4.26 25.08 0.74
CA ASN A 421 -4.16 25.44 2.15
C ASN A 421 -3.02 26.44 2.37
N ASP A 422 -1.80 26.14 1.93
CA ASP A 422 -0.64 27.02 2.10
C ASP A 422 -0.83 28.41 1.47
N ARG A 423 -1.67 28.52 0.44
CA ARG A 423 -1.93 29.78 -0.26
C ARG A 423 -3.01 30.65 0.39
N TYR A 424 -3.99 30.05 1.05
CA TYR A 424 -5.20 30.75 1.50
C TYR A 424 -5.50 30.61 3.01
N GLU A 425 -4.67 29.88 3.74
CA GLU A 425 -4.58 29.88 5.21
C GLU A 425 -3.58 30.94 5.69
#